data_AF-A0A7X7FWE9-F1
#
_entry.id   AF-A0A7X7FWE9-F1
#
_cell.length_a   1.000
_cell.length_b   1.000
_cell.length_c   1.000
_cell.angle_alpha   90.00
_cell.angle_beta   90.00
_cell.angle_gamma   90.00
#
_symmetry.space_group_name_H-M   'P 1'
#
loop_
_entity.id
_entity.type
_entity.pdbx_description
1 polymer ?
#
loop_
_entity_poly.entity_id
_entity_poly.type
_entity_poly.pdbx_seq_one_letter_code
_entity_poly.pdbx_strand_id
1 'polypeptide(L)'
;CLILLLVGCTKAEDKIRGIWQISSIHKNNVETVTESPGEVESLLSNWSFYRSKILLINYYRNNIYYKSSGNWDIDEKNDYLTVSFSDAYKEVERIYRIEKFKSNELKVSFKEGNDEWLLVFSLQYSFQDYDF
;
A
#
# COMPACT_ATOMS: atom_id res chain seq x y z
N CYS A 1 -25.10 -34.66 0.98
CA CYS A 1 -23.72 -34.20 0.73
C CYS A 1 -23.68 -32.70 0.99
N LEU A 2 -23.30 -32.30 2.21
CA LEU A 2 -23.26 -30.89 2.61
C LEU A 2 -21.84 -30.38 2.29
N ILE A 3 -21.68 -29.61 1.22
CA ILE A 3 -20.42 -28.91 0.96
C ILE A 3 -20.44 -27.68 1.88
N LEU A 4 -19.76 -27.80 3.02
CA LEU A 4 -19.35 -26.66 3.84
C LEU A 4 -18.36 -25.82 3.02
N LEU A 5 -18.87 -24.79 2.36
CA LEU A 5 -18.08 -23.66 1.89
C LEU A 5 -17.59 -22.91 3.13
N LEU A 6 -16.46 -23.35 3.68
CA LEU A 6 -15.62 -22.54 4.54
C LEU A 6 -15.05 -21.42 3.67
N VAL A 7 -15.85 -20.37 3.45
CA VAL A 7 -15.30 -19.06 3.07
C VAL A 7 -14.58 -18.56 4.32
N GLY A 8 -13.37 -19.06 4.53
CA GLY A 8 -12.47 -18.56 5.54
C GLY A 8 -12.33 -17.06 5.29
N CYS A 9 -12.74 -16.25 6.26
CA CYS A 9 -12.48 -14.83 6.22
C CYS A 9 -10.95 -14.67 6.26
N THR A 10 -10.31 -14.52 5.09
CA THR A 10 -8.87 -14.29 5.02
C THR A 10 -8.58 -12.96 5.73
N LYS A 11 -7.60 -12.99 6.65
CA LYS A 11 -7.22 -11.83 7.46
C LYS A 11 -6.76 -10.68 6.57
N ALA A 12 -6.84 -9.45 7.06
CA ALA A 12 -6.42 -8.31 6.26
C ALA A 12 -4.93 -8.44 5.87
N GLU A 13 -4.12 -8.93 6.81
CA GLU A 13 -2.71 -9.23 6.58
C GLU A 13 -2.47 -10.21 5.44
N ASP A 14 -3.31 -11.22 5.26
CA ASP A 14 -3.16 -12.17 4.15
C ASP A 14 -3.58 -11.54 2.83
N LYS A 15 -4.64 -10.73 2.84
CA LYS A 15 -5.17 -10.05 1.64
C LYS A 15 -4.19 -9.04 1.05
N ILE A 16 -3.31 -8.47 1.87
CA ILE A 16 -2.49 -7.33 1.40
C ILE A 16 -1.22 -7.87 0.76
N ARG A 17 -0.89 -9.14 0.98
CA ARG A 17 0.34 -9.73 0.47
C ARG A 17 0.28 -9.84 -1.04
N GLY A 18 1.24 -9.23 -1.69
CA GLY A 18 1.27 -9.17 -3.14
C GLY A 18 2.00 -7.92 -3.63
N ILE A 19 1.99 -7.77 -4.95
CA ILE A 19 2.58 -6.65 -5.67
C ILE A 19 1.45 -5.70 -6.05
N TRP A 20 1.53 -4.46 -5.60
CA TRP A 20 0.52 -3.42 -5.76
C TRP A 20 1.10 -2.24 -6.53
N GLN A 21 0.45 -1.88 -7.63
CA GLN A 21 0.86 -0.76 -8.47
C GLN A 21 -0.07 0.41 -8.20
N ILE A 22 0.49 1.61 -8.00
CA ILE A 22 -0.32 2.82 -7.88
C ILE A 22 -1.05 3.05 -9.20
N SER A 23 -2.35 3.33 -9.10
CA SER A 23 -3.26 3.47 -10.25
C SER A 23 -3.83 4.88 -10.38
N SER A 24 -4.07 5.56 -9.26
CA SER A 24 -4.46 6.97 -9.22
C SER A 24 -4.10 7.59 -7.88
N ILE A 25 -3.95 8.92 -7.89
CA ILE A 25 -3.69 9.75 -6.70
C ILE A 25 -4.77 10.82 -6.68
N HIS A 26 -5.37 11.06 -5.51
CA HIS A 26 -6.35 12.13 -5.33
C HIS A 26 -5.89 13.08 -4.23
N LYS A 27 -6.09 14.37 -4.46
CA LYS A 27 -5.90 15.46 -3.50
C LYS A 27 -7.24 16.10 -3.21
N ASN A 28 -7.66 16.14 -1.94
CA ASN A 28 -8.93 16.70 -1.51
C ASN A 28 -10.12 16.16 -2.33
N ASN A 29 -10.12 14.85 -2.58
CA ASN A 29 -11.11 14.12 -3.40
C ASN A 29 -11.12 14.45 -4.91
N VAL A 30 -10.06 15.08 -5.43
CA VAL A 30 -9.88 15.34 -6.86
C VAL A 30 -8.66 14.56 -7.37
N GLU A 31 -8.84 13.75 -8.40
CA GLU A 31 -7.74 13.01 -9.03
C GLU A 31 -6.70 13.98 -9.60
N THR A 32 -5.42 13.69 -9.38
CA THR A 32 -4.30 14.50 -9.84
C THR A 32 -3.18 13.63 -10.39
N VAL A 33 -2.57 14.11 -11.47
CA VAL A 33 -1.40 13.50 -12.13
C VAL A 33 -0.20 14.44 -12.16
N THR A 34 -0.40 15.69 -11.77
CA THR A 34 0.62 16.75 -11.75
C THR A 34 1.08 17.09 -10.35
N GLU A 35 0.24 16.82 -9.35
CA GLU A 35 0.58 16.96 -7.95
C GLU A 35 0.84 15.59 -7.35
N SER A 36 1.63 15.59 -6.30
CA SER A 36 1.88 14.40 -5.49
C SER A 36 1.81 14.81 -4.03
N PRO A 37 1.46 13.87 -3.13
CA PRO A 37 1.72 14.08 -1.72
C PRO A 37 3.24 14.24 -1.52
N GLY A 38 3.68 14.51 -0.30
CA GLY A 38 5.08 14.78 0.04
C GLY A 38 6.12 13.89 -0.65
N GLU A 39 7.39 14.30 -0.53
CA GLU A 39 8.51 13.74 -1.31
C GLU A 39 8.56 12.21 -1.37
N VAL A 40 8.04 11.50 -0.39
CA VAL A 40 7.95 10.04 -0.37
C VAL A 40 6.98 9.54 -1.43
N GLU A 41 5.70 9.89 -1.33
CA GLU A 41 4.62 9.35 -2.14
C GLU A 41 4.70 9.79 -3.61
N SER A 42 5.32 10.94 -3.87
CA SER A 42 5.67 11.41 -5.21
C SER A 42 6.53 10.43 -6.01
N LEU A 43 7.24 9.54 -5.33
CA LEU A 43 8.17 8.62 -5.95
C LEU A 43 7.54 7.22 -6.12
N LEU A 44 6.57 6.86 -5.26
CA LEU A 44 6.11 5.48 -5.07
C LEU A 44 5.33 4.97 -6.26
N SER A 45 5.87 3.96 -6.94
CA SER A 45 5.21 3.33 -8.08
C SER A 45 4.61 1.98 -7.71
N ASN A 46 5.36 1.15 -7.00
CA ASN A 46 4.96 -0.23 -6.72
C ASN A 46 5.39 -0.67 -5.33
N TRP A 47 4.46 -1.26 -4.58
CA TRP A 47 4.65 -1.79 -3.24
C TRP A 47 4.46 -3.31 -3.23
N SER A 48 5.40 -4.03 -2.63
CA SER A 48 5.31 -5.47 -2.46
C SER A 48 5.27 -5.83 -0.98
N PHE A 49 4.12 -6.30 -0.51
CA PHE A 49 3.90 -6.69 0.89
C PHE A 49 4.18 -8.18 1.07
N TYR A 50 5.16 -8.54 1.89
CA TYR A 50 5.49 -9.92 2.21
C TYR A 50 4.93 -10.35 3.56
N ARG A 51 4.67 -11.66 3.71
CA ARG A 51 4.18 -12.26 4.95
C ARG A 51 5.06 -11.99 6.18
N SER A 52 6.37 -11.86 5.97
CA SER A 52 7.35 -11.52 7.01
C SER A 52 7.27 -10.07 7.50
N LYS A 53 6.21 -9.32 7.13
CA LYS A 53 6.05 -7.88 7.38
C LYS A 53 7.12 -7.01 6.70
N ILE A 54 7.88 -7.58 5.77
CA ILE A 54 8.79 -6.85 4.89
C ILE A 54 7.97 -6.18 3.79
N LEU A 55 8.27 -4.91 3.53
CA LEU A 55 7.77 -4.14 2.40
C LEU A 55 8.92 -3.88 1.43
N LEU A 56 8.72 -4.13 0.14
CA LEU A 56 9.59 -3.57 -0.90
C LEU A 56 8.88 -2.44 -1.63
N ILE A 57 9.60 -1.36 -1.84
CA ILE A 57 9.10 -0.17 -2.52
C ILE A 57 9.99 0.10 -3.72
N ASN A 58 9.35 0.20 -4.89
CA ASN A 58 10.00 0.66 -6.11
C ASN A 58 9.49 2.05 -6.44
N TYR A 59 10.42 2.96 -6.72
CA TYR A 59 10.10 4.35 -6.92
C TYR A 59 11.01 5.04 -7.95
N TYR A 60 10.51 6.09 -8.58
CA TYR A 60 11.29 6.90 -9.53
C TYR A 60 11.58 8.27 -8.94
N ARG A 61 12.84 8.71 -9.01
CA ARG A 61 13.26 10.07 -8.69
C ARG A 61 14.12 10.62 -9.80
N ASN A 62 13.77 11.77 -10.37
CA ASN A 62 14.51 12.38 -11.49
C ASN A 62 14.76 11.38 -12.64
N ASN A 63 13.76 10.58 -12.99
CA ASN A 63 13.82 9.49 -13.98
C ASN A 63 14.82 8.35 -13.66
N ILE A 64 15.40 8.31 -12.46
CA ILE A 64 16.21 7.20 -11.99
C ILE A 64 15.33 6.28 -11.15
N TYR A 65 15.44 4.98 -11.41
CA TYR A 65 14.70 3.96 -10.69
C TYR A 65 15.46 3.52 -9.43
N TYR A 66 14.75 3.51 -8.30
CA TYR A 66 15.27 3.11 -7.00
C TYR A 66 14.43 1.99 -6.40
N LYS A 67 15.07 1.19 -5.56
CA LYS A 67 14.42 0.18 -4.71
C LYS A 67 14.78 0.45 -3.26
N SER A 68 13.80 0.39 -2.39
CA SER A 68 13.99 0.38 -0.95
C SER A 68 13.23 -0.79 -0.31
N SER A 69 13.61 -1.13 0.91
CA SER A 69 12.96 -2.12 1.76
C SER A 69 12.62 -1.50 3.10
N GLY A 70 11.55 -1.98 3.69
CA GLY A 70 11.12 -1.55 5.00
C GLY A 70 10.17 -2.56 5.62
N ASN A 71 9.32 -2.09 6.53
CA ASN A 71 8.34 -2.89 7.23
C ASN A 71 6.93 -2.33 7.02
N TRP A 72 5.94 -3.19 7.24
CA TRP A 72 4.54 -2.81 7.25
C TRP A 72 3.78 -3.50 8.36
N ASP A 73 2.68 -2.90 8.81
CA ASP A 73 1.77 -3.54 9.76
C ASP A 73 0.33 -3.04 9.58
N ILE A 74 -0.67 -3.85 9.97
CA ILE A 74 -2.08 -3.47 9.91
C ILE A 74 -2.69 -3.55 11.31
N ASP A 75 -3.19 -2.42 11.80
CA ASP A 75 -4.09 -2.37 12.95
C ASP A 75 -5.52 -2.57 12.48
N GLU A 76 -5.99 -3.83 12.47
CA GLU A 76 -7.35 -4.20 12.03
C GLU A 76 -8.45 -3.55 12.88
N LYS A 77 -8.16 -3.10 14.11
CA LYS A 77 -9.17 -2.48 14.99
C LYS A 77 -9.46 -1.05 14.57
N ASN A 78 -8.45 -0.35 14.07
CA ASN A 78 -8.53 1.07 13.72
C ASN A 78 -8.43 1.33 12.21
N ASP A 79 -8.35 0.27 11.40
CA ASP A 79 -8.16 0.31 9.95
C ASP A 79 -6.92 1.13 9.54
N TYR A 80 -5.80 0.94 10.24
CA TYR A 80 -4.55 1.62 9.93
C TYR A 80 -3.52 0.68 9.30
N LEU A 81 -2.86 1.18 8.25
CA LEU A 81 -1.67 0.58 7.65
C LEU A 81 -0.47 1.46 8.01
N THR A 82 0.45 0.91 8.79
CA THR A 82 1.74 1.55 9.04
C THR A 82 2.75 1.02 8.04
N VAL A 83 3.51 1.92 7.44
CA VAL A 83 4.62 1.62 6.53
C VAL A 83 5.84 2.39 7.00
N SER A 84 6.96 1.69 7.20
CA SER A 84 8.25 2.30 7.49
C SER A 84 9.31 1.80 6.53
N PHE A 85 10.20 2.66 6.04
CA PHE A 85 11.31 2.27 5.17
C PHE A 85 12.41 3.34 5.17
N SER A 86 13.63 2.92 4.86
CA SER A 86 14.76 3.84 4.68
C SER A 86 14.81 4.31 3.23
N ASP A 87 14.62 5.60 2.96
CA ASP A 87 15.01 6.17 1.67
C ASP A 87 16.52 6.48 1.66
N ALA A 88 17.05 6.96 0.53
CA ALA A 88 18.50 7.25 0.40
C ALA A 88 19.02 8.37 1.32
N TYR A 89 18.14 9.10 2.01
CA TYR A 89 18.44 10.30 2.78
C TYR A 89 17.89 10.28 4.21
N LYS A 90 16.84 9.50 4.50
CA LYS A 90 16.18 9.45 5.80
C LYS A 90 15.35 8.17 6.00
N GLU A 91 15.12 7.86 7.28
CA GLU A 91 14.05 6.95 7.68
C GLU A 91 12.69 7.62 7.47
N VAL A 92 11.76 6.87 6.89
CA VAL A 92 10.40 7.31 6.63
C VAL A 92 9.46 6.37 7.35
N GLU A 93 8.56 6.92 8.16
CA GLU A 93 7.43 6.20 8.74
C GLU A 93 6.15 6.96 8.43
N ARG A 94 5.17 6.27 7.85
CA ARG A 94 3.87 6.83 7.47
C ARG A 94 2.76 5.90 7.92
N ILE A 95 1.75 6.49 8.55
CA ILE A 95 0.51 5.80 8.91
C ILE A 95 -0.57 6.24 7.93
N TYR A 96 -1.21 5.26 7.31
CA TYR A 96 -2.32 5.46 6.41
C TYR A 96 -3.59 4.86 6.99
N ARG A 97 -4.73 5.47 6.69
CA ARG A 97 -6.05 4.86 6.93
C ARG A 97 -6.45 4.02 5.72
N ILE A 98 -6.94 2.82 5.96
CA ILE A 98 -7.44 1.92 4.92
C ILE A 98 -8.89 2.30 4.63
N GLU A 99 -9.14 2.95 3.49
CA GLU A 99 -10.49 3.37 3.06
C GLU A 99 -11.25 2.22 2.41
N LYS A 100 -10.53 1.37 1.66
CA LYS A 100 -11.11 0.22 0.98
C LYS A 100 -10.04 -0.81 0.75
N PHE A 101 -10.40 -2.07 1.02
CA PHE A 101 -9.48 -3.16 0.84
C PHE A 101 -10.19 -4.41 0.34
N LYS A 102 -9.98 -4.68 -0.95
CA LYS A 102 -10.54 -5.81 -1.69
C LYS A 102 -9.41 -6.62 -2.33
N SER A 103 -9.73 -7.82 -2.82
CA SER A 103 -8.75 -8.73 -3.42
C SER A 103 -7.95 -8.16 -4.60
N ASN A 104 -8.38 -7.04 -5.20
CA ASN A 104 -7.71 -6.42 -6.34
C ASN A 104 -7.49 -4.91 -6.20
N GLU A 105 -7.97 -4.29 -5.12
CA GLU A 105 -7.90 -2.84 -4.95
C GLU A 105 -7.63 -2.49 -3.48
N LEU A 106 -6.63 -1.65 -3.26
CA LEU A 106 -6.26 -1.08 -1.97
C LEU A 106 -6.35 0.44 -2.06
N LYS A 107 -7.17 1.06 -1.21
CA LYS A 107 -7.27 2.51 -1.08
C LYS A 107 -6.81 2.91 0.30
N VAL A 108 -5.82 3.79 0.35
CA VAL A 108 -5.27 4.29 1.60
C VAL A 108 -5.24 5.81 1.59
N SER A 109 -5.61 6.42 2.71
CA SER A 109 -5.68 7.87 2.87
C SER A 109 -4.77 8.37 3.99
N PHE A 110 -4.38 9.63 3.90
CA PHE A 110 -3.63 10.32 4.96
C PHE A 110 -3.78 11.83 4.79
N LYS A 111 -3.40 12.58 5.84
CA LYS A 111 -3.41 14.05 5.82
C LYS A 111 -2.00 14.59 5.87
N GLU A 112 -1.74 15.62 5.07
CA GLU A 112 -0.49 16.37 5.08
C GLU A 112 -0.79 17.87 5.03
N GLY A 113 -0.55 18.56 6.16
CA GLY A 113 -1.03 19.93 6.34
C GLY A 113 -2.56 20.00 6.27
N ASN A 114 -3.08 20.83 5.36
CA ASN A 114 -4.52 20.98 5.13
C ASN A 114 -5.05 20.04 4.03
N ASP A 115 -4.16 19.30 3.35
CA ASP A 115 -4.52 18.45 2.23
C ASP A 115 -4.80 17.02 2.69
N GLU A 116 -5.87 16.45 2.18
CA GLU A 116 -6.20 15.03 2.29
C GLU A 116 -5.77 14.33 1.00
N TRP A 117 -5.01 13.25 1.15
CA TRP A 117 -4.51 12.46 0.05
C TRP A 117 -5.13 11.08 0.08
N LEU A 118 -5.46 10.57 -1.11
CA LEU A 118 -5.92 9.20 -1.31
C LEU A 118 -5.07 8.54 -2.39
N LEU A 119 -4.40 7.45 -2.02
CA LEU A 119 -3.65 6.60 -2.94
C LEU A 119 -4.51 5.38 -3.28
N VAL A 120 -4.68 5.13 -4.57
CA VAL A 120 -5.41 3.95 -5.06
C VAL A 120 -4.43 3.01 -5.74
N PHE A 121 -4.34 1.79 -5.24
CA PHE A 121 -3.49 0.74 -5.76
C PHE A 121 -4.30 -0.38 -6.38
N SER A 122 -3.79 -0.93 -7.48
CA SER A 122 -4.30 -2.12 -8.15
C SER A 122 -3.37 -3.29 -7.91
N LEU A 123 -3.91 -4.42 -7.47
CA LEU A 123 -3.13 -5.64 -7.29
C LEU A 123 -2.66 -6.14 -8.67
N GLN A 124 -1.35 -6.31 -8.81
CA GLN A 124 -0.73 -6.91 -9.99
C GLN A 124 -0.57 -8.42 -9.81
N TYR A 125 -0.23 -8.85 -8.59
CA TYR A 125 0.04 -10.25 -8.30
C TYR A 125 -0.19 -10.57 -6.82
N SER A 126 -1.00 -11.59 -6.54
CA SER A 126 -1.31 -12.06 -5.18
C SER A 126 -0.23 -13.01 -4.68
N PHE A 127 0.21 -12.85 -3.44
CA PHE A 127 1.06 -13.85 -2.78
C PHE A 127 0.27 -14.89 -1.99
N GLN A 128 -1.07 -14.82 -1.96
CA GLN A 128 -1.90 -15.86 -1.35
C GLN A 128 -1.84 -17.18 -2.12
N ASP A 129 -1.65 -17.08 -3.44
CA ASP A 129 -1.67 -18.24 -4.35
C ASP A 129 -0.42 -19.13 -4.19
N TYR A 130 0.53 -18.76 -3.33
CA TYR A 130 1.82 -19.42 -3.15
C TYR A 130 2.07 -19.93 -1.72
N ASP A 131 1.08 -19.85 -0.81
CA ASP A 131 1.11 -20.59 0.46
C ASP A 131 0.73 -22.06 0.19
N PHE A 132 1.62 -22.82 -0.46
CA PHE A 132 1.55 -24.29 -0.55
C PHE A 132 2.44 -24.94 0.50
#